data_AF-A0A7C4C5S2-F1
#
_entry.id   AF-A0A7C4C5S2-F1
#
_cell.length_a   1.000
_cell.length_b   1.000
_cell.length_c   1.000
_cell.angle_alpha   90.00
_cell.angle_beta   90.00
_cell.angle_gamma   90.00
#
_symmetry.space_group_name_H-M   'P 1'
#
loop_
_entity.id
_entity.type
_entity.pdbx_description
1 polymer ?
#
loop_
_entity_poly.entity_id
_entity_poly.type
_entity_poly.pdbx_seq_one_letter_code
_entity_poly.pdbx_strand_id
1 'polypeptide(L)' 'MTYKGLLAIRVLWQRSILDTDLFLKEVLNACLNKPLILVDRGPWYPEALRFYGLQWRLWT' A
#
# COMPACT_ATOMS: atom_id res chain seq x y z
N MET A 1 -12.20 -15.12 14.13
CA MET A 1 -12.89 -13.84 13.89
C MET A 1 -11.85 -12.85 13.38
N THR A 2 -11.96 -12.40 12.14
CA THR A 2 -10.96 -11.50 11.54
C THR A 2 -11.53 -10.08 11.55
N TYR A 3 -11.13 -9.27 12.51
CA TYR A 3 -11.50 -7.86 12.57
C TYR A 3 -10.81 -7.15 11.40
N LYS A 4 -11.59 -6.67 10.41
CA LYS A 4 -11.06 -5.81 9.35
C LYS A 4 -10.96 -4.40 9.90
N GLY A 5 -9.85 -4.09 10.56
CA GLY A 5 -9.51 -2.73 10.98
C GLY A 5 -9.01 -1.94 9.78
N LEU A 6 -9.61 -0.78 9.50
CA LEU A 6 -9.08 0.16 8.52
C LEU A 6 -7.85 0.85 9.11
N LEU A 7 -6.67 0.62 8.53
CA LEU A 7 -5.42 1.22 9.01
C LEU A 7 -5.24 2.67 8.54
N ALA A 8 -5.53 2.95 7.26
CA ALA A 8 -5.42 4.29 6.69
C ALA A 8 -6.22 4.43 5.38
N ILE A 9 -6.64 5.65 5.06
CA ILE A 9 -7.13 6.07 3.74
C ILE A 9 -6.39 7.34 3.35
N ARG A 10 -5.95 7.42 2.09
CA ARG A 10 -5.37 8.64 1.51
C ARG A 10 -6.05 8.95 0.19
N VAL A 11 -6.60 10.16 0.07
CA VAL A 11 -7.26 10.67 -1.13
C VAL A 11 -6.39 11.79 -1.70
N LEU A 12 -6.01 11.67 -2.97
CA LEU A 12 -5.16 12.62 -3.67
C LEU A 12 -5.75 12.95 -5.04
N TRP A 13 -5.59 14.20 -5.48
CA TRP A 13 -6.02 14.64 -6.81
C TRP A 13 -5.15 14.08 -7.93
N GLN A 14 -3.86 13.89 -7.66
CA GLN A 14 -2.89 13.25 -8.54
C GLN A 14 -2.16 12.16 -7.75
N ARG A 15 -1.78 11.08 -8.43
CA ARG A 15 -1.06 9.95 -7.82
C ARG A 15 0.28 9.80 -8.50
N SER A 16 1.35 9.90 -7.73
CA SER A 16 2.72 9.63 -8.16
C SER A 16 3.34 8.48 -7.39
N ILE A 17 4.54 8.07 -7.81
CA ILE A 17 5.32 7.08 -7.06
C ILE A 17 5.75 7.62 -5.68
N LEU A 18 6.04 8.92 -5.56
CA LEU A 18 6.38 9.57 -4.29
C LEU A 18 5.21 9.54 -3.31
N ASP A 19 3.99 9.79 -3.80
CA ASP A 19 2.78 9.71 -2.98
C ASP A 19 2.54 8.29 -2.46
N THR A 20 2.78 7.31 -3.32
CA THR A 20 2.64 5.88 -3.01
C THR A 20 3.67 5.46 -1.97
N ASP A 21 4.93 5.86 -2.16
CA ASP A 21 6.03 5.57 -1.25
C ASP A 21 5.76 6.13 0.16
N LEU A 22 5.40 7.42 0.23
CA LEU A 22 5.10 8.10 1.50
C LEU A 22 3.92 7.44 2.21
N PHE A 23 2.87 7.07 1.47
CA PHE A 23 1.71 6.39 2.02
C PHE A 23 2.06 5.01 2.57
N LEU A 24 2.79 4.20 1.80
CA LEU A 24 3.21 2.87 2.24
C LEU A 24 4.05 2.95 3.50
N LYS A 25 4.98 3.88 3.59
CA LYS A 25 5.82 4.08 4.78
C LYS A 25 5.00 4.37 6.04
N GLU A 26 4.00 5.26 5.94
CA GLU A 26 3.12 5.57 7.07
C GLU A 26 2.28 4.37 7.52
N VAL A 27 1.68 3.65 6.57
CA VAL A 27 0.87 2.46 6.89
C VAL A 27 1.71 1.36 7.51
N LEU A 28 2.89 1.09 6.95
CA LEU A 28 3.77 0.02 7.44
C LEU A 28 4.32 0.29 8.83
N ASN A 29 4.55 1.55 9.21
CA ASN A 29 4.93 1.91 10.58
C ASN A 29 3.85 1.54 11.62
N ALA A 30 2.58 1.47 11.21
CA ALA A 30 1.47 1.05 12.07
C ALA A 30 1.25 -0.48 12.07
N CYS A 31 1.95 -1.23 11.21
CA CYS A 31 1.79 -2.66 11.07
C CYS A 31 2.86 -3.42 11.89
N LEU A 32 2.43 -4.41 12.68
CA LEU A 32 3.35 -5.31 13.40
C LEU A 32 4.05 -6.33 12.48
N ASN A 33 3.50 -6.56 11.28
CA ASN A 33 3.99 -7.51 10.27
C ASN A 33 3.93 -6.87 8.88
N LYS A 34 4.63 -7.44 7.88
CA LYS A 34 4.45 -7.03 6.48
C LYS A 34 3.14 -7.61 5.92
N PRO A 35 2.12 -6.80 5.62
CA PRO A 35 0.84 -7.31 5.10
C PRO A 35 0.94 -7.67 3.61
N LEU A 36 0.04 -8.55 3.15
CA LEU A 36 -0.25 -8.67 1.72
C LEU A 36 -1.04 -7.43 1.28
N ILE A 37 -0.50 -6.69 0.32
CA ILE A 37 -1.15 -5.47 -0.18
C ILE A 37 -2.06 -5.82 -1.37
N LEU A 38 -3.30 -5.34 -1.33
CA LEU A 38 -4.19 -5.35 -2.49
C LEU A 38 -4.09 -3.99 -3.18
N VAL A 39 -3.75 -4.00 -4.47
CA VAL A 39 -3.59 -2.78 -5.26
C VAL A 39 -4.50 -2.76 -6.48
N ASP A 40 -4.86 -1.56 -6.94
CA ASP A 40 -5.50 -1.38 -8.24
C ASP A 40 -4.47 -1.55 -9.38
N ARG A 41 -4.86 -1.26 -10.62
CA ARG A 41 -3.96 -1.37 -11.80
C ARG A 41 -3.04 -0.14 -11.97
N GLY A 42 -2.86 0.68 -10.94
CA GLY A 42 -2.00 1.85 -10.97
C GLY A 42 -0.53 1.48 -11.27
N PRO A 43 0.13 2.16 -12.23
CA PRO A 43 1.46 1.76 -12.70
C PRO A 43 2.57 1.98 -11.67
N TRP A 44 2.35 2.84 -10.67
CA TRP A 44 3.33 3.18 -9.63
C TRP A 44 3.45 2.13 -8.51
N TYR A 45 2.45 1.27 -8.33
CA TYR A 45 2.43 0.31 -7.22
C TYR A 45 3.54 -0.75 -7.28
N PRO A 46 3.80 -1.43 -8.42
CA PRO A 46 4.77 -2.52 -8.44
C PRO A 46 6.19 -2.10 -8.05
N GLU A 47 6.62 -0.90 -8.47
CA GLU A 47 7.96 -0.40 -8.14
C GLU A 47 8.09 -0.06 -6.65
N ALA A 48 7.14 0.71 -6.10
CA ALA A 48 7.14 1.06 -4.68
C ALA A 48 7.06 -0.18 -3.78
N LEU A 49 6.20 -1.15 -4.11
CA LEU A 49 6.03 -2.36 -3.31
C LEU A 49 7.26 -3.28 -3.35
N ARG A 50 7.96 -3.35 -4.49
CA ARG A 50 9.26 -4.06 -4.59
C ARG A 50 10.32 -3.41 -3.72
N PHE A 51 10.39 -2.08 -3.69
CA PHE A 51 11.34 -1.34 -2.86
C PHE A 51 11.19 -1.70 -1.36
N TYR A 52 9.96 -1.85 -0.88
CA TYR A 52 9.68 -2.28 0.50
C TYR A 52 9.74 -3.81 0.74
N GLY A 53 9.97 -4.60 -0.30
CA GLY A 53 9.94 -6.07 -0.25
C GLY A 53 8.59 -6.61 0.23
N LEU A 54 7.50 -5.99 -0.23
CA LEU A 54 6.13 -6.40 0.09
C LEU A 54 5.59 -7.36 -0.97
N GLN A 55 4.72 -8.26 -0.56
CA GLN A 55 3.91 -9.04 -1.49
C GLN A 55 2.65 -8.26 -1.84
N TRP A 56 2.21 -8.37 -3.09
CA TRP A 56 0.96 -7.74 -3.53
C TRP A 56 0.20 -8.58 -4.52
N ARG A 57 -1.10 -8.27 -4.62
CA ARG A 57 -2.00 -8.83 -5.62
C ARG A 57 -2.84 -7.71 -6.22
N LEU A 58 -3.07 -7.79 -7.53
CA LEU A 58 -4.04 -6.93 -8.19
C LEU A 58 -5.44 -7.28 -7.68
N TRP A 59 -6.22 -6.25 -7.35
CA TRP A 59 -7.64 -6.41 -7.10
C TRP A 59 -8.33 -6.81 -8.42
N THR A 60 -8.76 -8.07 -8.51
CA THR A 60 -9.55 -8.63 -9.62
C THR A 60 -11.03 -8.55 -9.32
#